data_AF-A0AAQ0KDZ8-F1
#
_entry.id   AF-A0AAQ0KDZ8-F1
#
_cell.length_a   1.000
_cell.length_b   1.000
_cell.length_c   1.000
_cell.angle_alpha   90.00
_cell.angle_beta   90.00
_cell.angle_gamma   90.00
#
_symmetry.space_group_name_H-M   'P 1'
#
loop_
_entity.id
_entity.type
_entity.pdbx_description
1 polymer ?
#
loop_
_entity_poly.entity_id
_entity_poly.type
_entity_poly.pdbx_seq_one_letter_code
_entity_poly.pdbx_strand_id
1 'polypeptide(L)'
;MVEPVDAWWRRRQWSRGVAVPYAVGEFRSAWASYPVLIRQYHPEWNHGVVLTQVPPTAEVLLTWECDVGHVFVATPAEQRSRPGRERRRSVWCPECQLQAQPRRWPVLPADWPATVPAPQRAERVTGRQTLPAAPARGAAPSRGAGPSPRVAGPTGATAVPTGAVASSRARPGRSGATGGGGRRTAARPPVPRTICPKTPRLPSGESFPSVCAPATASAVEAELRAALQERFALTFDHTAIRLDRPFFDHVEAWPDIVLPELRVAIEYDSTGRHGLEHVGPRQETDRRKDRAVRAVGWEVVRIRTGRLPALGPYDLEVSGISRRTVDQLVDTLRTVRGPLFVDAYGR
;
A
#
# COMPACT_ATOMS: atom_id res chain seq x y z
N MET A 1 25.72 31.80 14.29
CA MET A 1 26.15 30.65 13.48
C MET A 1 25.25 29.48 13.82
N VAL A 2 24.63 28.90 12.80
CA VAL A 2 23.82 27.68 12.90
C VAL A 2 24.73 26.47 13.14
N GLU A 3 24.42 25.64 14.15
CA GLU A 3 25.26 24.52 14.57
C GLU A 3 24.41 23.27 14.92
N PRO A 4 24.98 22.04 14.90
CA PRO A 4 24.31 20.82 15.38
C PRO A 4 23.90 20.89 16.85
N VAL A 5 22.83 20.18 17.23
CA VAL A 5 22.25 20.25 18.58
C VAL A 5 23.22 19.87 19.73
N ASP A 6 24.18 18.98 19.49
CA ASP A 6 25.18 18.59 20.48
C ASP A 6 26.27 19.67 20.70
N ALA A 7 26.72 20.33 19.64
CA ALA A 7 27.55 21.54 19.69
C ALA A 7 26.81 22.68 20.39
N TRP A 8 25.55 22.94 19.99
CA TRP A 8 24.69 23.94 20.60
C TRP A 8 24.52 23.71 22.10
N TRP A 9 24.18 22.49 22.53
CA TRP A 9 23.97 22.18 23.94
C TRP A 9 25.24 22.36 24.76
N ARG A 10 26.40 21.85 24.30
CA ARG A 10 27.71 22.05 24.98
C ARG A 10 28.08 23.52 25.07
N ARG A 11 27.89 24.30 23.99
CA ARG A 11 28.11 25.74 23.99
C ARG A 11 27.21 26.46 25.00
N ARG A 12 25.96 26.01 25.16
CA ARG A 12 25.03 26.55 26.15
C ARG A 12 25.42 26.17 27.58
N GLN A 13 25.84 24.93 27.84
CA GLN A 13 26.39 24.47 29.12
C GLN A 13 27.58 25.32 29.55
N TRP A 14 28.56 25.53 28.66
CA TRP A 14 29.70 26.42 28.89
C TRP A 14 29.26 27.86 29.17
N SER A 15 28.38 28.42 28.35
CA SER A 15 27.94 29.83 28.48
C SER A 15 27.09 30.15 29.71
N ARG A 16 26.38 29.16 30.28
CA ARG A 16 25.55 29.32 31.49
C ARG A 16 26.18 28.71 32.76
N GLY A 17 27.33 28.03 32.64
CA GLY A 17 28.02 27.40 33.78
C GLY A 17 27.28 26.22 34.43
N VAL A 18 26.30 25.62 33.73
CA VAL A 18 25.42 24.58 34.29
C VAL A 18 25.21 23.41 33.32
N ALA A 19 25.05 22.20 33.87
CA ALA A 19 24.88 20.97 33.08
C ALA A 19 23.55 20.91 32.31
N VAL A 20 22.50 21.61 32.78
CA VAL A 20 21.21 21.74 32.10
C VAL A 20 20.96 23.23 31.87
N PRO A 21 21.28 23.77 30.66
CA PRO A 21 21.22 25.20 30.40
C PRO A 21 19.81 25.77 30.38
N TYR A 22 18.82 24.93 30.04
CA TYR A 22 17.41 25.30 29.94
C TYR A 22 16.55 24.22 30.58
N ALA A 23 15.57 24.61 31.39
CA ALA A 23 14.70 23.67 32.09
C ALA A 23 13.66 23.03 31.14
N VAL A 24 13.30 21.77 31.38
CA VAL A 24 12.23 21.11 30.62
C VAL A 24 10.93 21.87 30.85
N GLY A 25 10.41 22.51 29.79
CA GLY A 25 9.24 23.38 29.85
C GLY A 25 9.51 24.88 29.75
N GLU A 26 10.76 25.35 29.81
CA GLU A 26 11.11 26.80 29.81
C GLU A 26 10.50 27.56 28.63
N PHE A 27 10.48 26.95 27.43
CA PHE A 27 9.89 27.54 26.21
C PHE A 27 8.49 26.98 25.87
N ARG A 28 7.81 26.30 26.80
CA ARG A 28 6.48 25.68 26.55
C ARG A 28 5.48 26.68 25.95
N SER A 29 5.38 27.88 26.53
CA SER A 29 4.45 28.92 26.05
C SER A 29 4.79 29.43 24.65
N ALA A 30 6.08 29.47 24.29
CA ALA A 30 6.55 29.92 22.98
C ALA A 30 6.33 28.86 21.87
N TRP A 31 6.28 27.58 22.24
CA TRP A 31 5.93 26.48 21.33
C TRP A 31 4.42 26.18 21.28
N ALA A 32 3.61 26.68 22.22
CA ALA A 32 2.17 26.39 22.32
C ALA A 32 1.37 26.76 21.06
N SER A 33 1.77 27.80 20.33
CA SER A 33 1.16 28.20 19.04
C SER A 33 1.53 27.29 17.86
N TYR A 34 2.42 26.31 18.05
CA TYR A 34 2.94 25.41 17.03
C TYR A 34 2.74 23.93 17.38
N PRO A 35 1.52 23.48 17.76
CA PRO A 35 1.26 22.13 18.27
C PRO A 35 1.48 21.01 17.24
N VAL A 36 1.68 21.35 15.97
CA VAL A 36 2.11 20.39 14.94
C VAL A 36 3.62 20.13 15.05
N LEU A 37 4.45 21.17 15.20
CA LEU A 37 5.90 21.02 15.32
C LEU A 37 6.32 20.25 16.58
N ILE A 38 5.51 20.32 17.64
CA ILE A 38 5.70 19.50 18.85
C ILE A 38 5.56 17.99 18.54
N ARG A 39 4.72 17.58 17.58
CA ARG A 39 4.57 16.18 17.15
C ARG A 39 5.64 15.73 16.15
N GLN A 40 6.34 16.67 15.54
CA GLN A 40 7.37 16.43 14.52
C GLN A 40 8.78 16.38 15.12
N TYR A 41 8.91 16.42 16.45
CA TYR A 41 10.18 16.54 17.14
C TYR A 41 10.44 15.34 18.05
N HIS A 42 11.62 14.74 17.86
CA HIS A 42 12.05 13.51 18.51
C HIS A 42 13.29 13.77 19.37
N PRO A 43 13.17 13.91 20.71
CA PRO A 43 14.33 14.10 21.60
C PRO A 43 15.42 13.03 21.40
N GLU A 44 15.01 11.79 21.13
CA GLU A 44 15.87 10.64 20.84
C GLU A 44 16.78 10.84 19.61
N TRP A 45 16.37 11.65 18.62
CA TRP A 45 17.18 12.02 17.45
C TRP A 45 17.90 13.37 17.61
N ASN A 46 17.67 14.04 18.73
CA ASN A 46 18.19 15.37 19.07
C ASN A 46 19.00 15.32 20.38
N HIS A 47 19.76 14.25 20.58
CA HIS A 47 20.68 14.03 21.72
C HIS A 47 20.01 14.14 23.11
N GLY A 48 18.72 13.81 23.22
CA GLY A 48 17.94 13.88 24.45
C GLY A 48 17.43 15.27 24.82
N VAL A 49 17.74 16.31 24.02
CA VAL A 49 17.21 17.67 24.24
C VAL A 49 15.72 17.70 23.91
N VAL A 50 14.88 18.15 24.84
CA VAL A 50 13.43 18.30 24.61
C VAL A 50 13.15 19.64 23.92
N LEU A 51 12.19 19.69 22.97
CA LEU A 51 11.86 20.92 22.23
C LEU A 51 11.56 22.13 23.14
N THR A 52 10.96 21.90 24.30
CA THR A 52 10.65 22.94 25.29
C THR A 52 11.87 23.49 26.03
N GLN A 53 13.08 22.94 25.80
CA GLN A 53 14.38 23.47 26.21
C GLN A 53 15.06 24.27 25.09
N VAL A 54 14.47 24.32 23.89
CA VAL A 54 15.00 25.05 22.73
C VAL A 54 14.21 26.35 22.53
N PRO A 55 14.86 27.53 22.56
CA PRO A 55 14.23 28.79 22.17
C PRO A 55 13.79 28.74 20.69
N PRO A 56 12.59 29.21 20.32
CA PRO A 56 12.17 29.27 18.91
C PRO A 56 13.11 30.09 18.02
N THR A 57 13.86 31.04 18.56
CA THR A 57 14.86 31.85 17.83
C THR A 57 16.27 31.23 17.81
N ALA A 58 16.46 30.00 18.29
CA ALA A 58 17.77 29.36 18.33
C ALA A 58 18.26 28.95 16.93
N GLU A 59 19.49 29.37 16.60
CA GLU A 59 20.27 28.91 15.45
C GLU A 59 20.84 27.50 15.71
N VAL A 60 19.97 26.50 15.82
CA VAL A 60 20.33 25.11 16.08
C VAL A 60 19.70 24.20 15.03
N LEU A 61 20.50 23.32 14.44
CA LEU A 61 20.01 22.27 13.55
C LEU A 61 19.37 21.17 14.37
N LEU A 62 18.08 20.90 14.10
CA LEU A 62 17.30 19.86 14.74
C LEU A 62 16.80 18.87 13.69
N THR A 63 16.65 17.61 14.07
CA THR A 63 16.06 16.55 13.25
C THR A 63 14.55 16.50 13.50
N TRP A 64 13.77 16.52 12.41
CA TRP A 64 12.30 16.53 12.42
C TRP A 64 11.74 15.39 11.57
N GLU A 65 10.56 14.87 11.93
CA GLU A 65 9.73 14.00 11.06
C GLU A 65 8.44 14.74 10.68
N CYS A 66 8.08 14.81 9.40
CA CYS A 66 6.77 15.37 9.01
C CYS A 66 5.63 14.33 9.12
N ASP A 67 4.37 14.79 9.14
CA ASP A 67 3.13 13.98 9.20
C ASP A 67 2.97 12.89 8.09
N VAL A 68 3.96 12.70 7.20
CA VAL A 68 4.02 11.64 6.17
C VAL A 68 5.33 10.83 6.17
N GLY A 69 6.19 10.97 7.18
CA GLY A 69 7.37 10.13 7.38
C GLY A 69 8.69 10.58 6.74
N HIS A 70 8.76 11.77 6.11
CA HIS A 70 10.07 12.32 5.72
C HIS A 70 10.80 12.86 6.95
N VAL A 71 12.03 12.38 7.17
CA VAL A 71 12.96 12.87 8.18
C VAL A 71 13.91 13.90 7.55
N PHE A 72 14.01 15.09 8.13
CA PHE A 72 14.83 16.19 7.61
C PHE A 72 15.45 17.04 8.72
N VAL A 73 16.52 17.76 8.39
CA VAL A 73 17.23 18.64 9.33
C VAL A 73 16.90 20.09 9.03
N ALA A 74 16.53 20.86 10.06
CA ALA A 74 16.14 22.26 9.92
C ALA A 74 16.29 23.03 11.24
N THR A 75 16.51 24.35 11.15
CA THR A 75 16.39 25.21 12.33
C THR A 75 14.92 25.39 12.75
N PRO A 76 14.68 25.69 14.05
CA PRO A 76 13.39 26.20 14.51
C PRO A 76 12.77 27.29 13.62
N ALA A 77 13.57 28.20 13.07
CA ALA A 77 13.09 29.32 12.27
C ALA A 77 12.60 28.88 10.88
N GLU A 78 13.37 28.06 10.18
CA GLU A 78 13.00 27.49 8.87
C GLU A 78 11.75 26.63 8.98
N GLN A 79 11.69 25.76 10.00
CA GLN A 79 10.57 24.86 10.26
C GLN A 79 9.26 25.59 10.66
N ARG A 80 9.35 26.84 11.15
CA ARG A 80 8.18 27.72 11.34
C ARG A 80 7.83 28.58 10.12
N SER A 81 8.68 28.63 9.10
CA SER A 81 8.41 29.38 7.88
C SER A 81 7.23 28.76 7.12
N ARG A 82 6.36 29.59 6.51
CA ARG A 82 5.17 29.10 5.81
C ARG A 82 5.46 28.95 4.31
N PRO A 83 5.38 27.73 3.72
CA PRO A 83 5.56 27.53 2.28
C PRO A 83 4.33 28.01 1.48
N GLY A 84 4.21 29.33 1.33
CA GLY A 84 3.29 30.00 0.41
C GLY A 84 1.80 29.78 0.67
N ARG A 85 0.98 30.02 -0.38
CA ARG A 85 -0.47 29.73 -0.40
C ARG A 85 -0.82 28.38 -1.06
N GLU A 86 0.17 27.65 -1.57
CA GLU A 86 -0.06 26.44 -2.38
C GLU A 86 -0.42 25.20 -1.54
N ARG A 87 -0.18 25.22 -0.22
CA ARG A 87 -0.60 24.15 0.70
C ARG A 87 -1.95 24.40 1.36
N ARG A 88 -2.78 23.35 1.38
CA ARG A 88 -3.96 23.22 2.29
C ARG A 88 -3.66 22.54 3.64
N ARG A 89 -2.43 22.08 3.90
CA ARG A 89 -1.99 21.52 5.20
C ARG A 89 -0.69 22.19 5.64
N SER A 90 -0.63 22.57 6.92
CA SER A 90 0.08 23.79 7.35
C SER A 90 1.46 23.56 7.99
N VAL A 91 2.33 22.79 7.35
CA VAL A 91 3.68 22.52 7.87
C VAL A 91 4.73 22.57 6.76
N TRP A 92 5.95 22.95 7.15
CA TRP A 92 7.12 22.93 6.29
C TRP A 92 7.78 21.54 6.29
N CYS A 93 8.37 21.18 5.16
CA CYS A 93 9.17 19.97 4.92
C CYS A 93 9.68 20.08 3.47
N PRO A 94 11.00 20.00 3.22
CA PRO A 94 11.56 20.22 1.89
C PRO A 94 11.13 19.16 0.87
N GLU A 95 11.09 17.89 1.25
CA GLU A 95 10.70 16.76 0.39
C GLU A 95 9.24 16.90 -0.05
N CYS A 96 8.35 17.16 0.91
CA CYS A 96 6.97 17.48 0.62
C CYS A 96 6.86 18.73 -0.26
N GLN A 97 7.67 19.77 -0.04
CA GLN A 97 7.61 21.01 -0.83
C GLN A 97 8.03 20.77 -2.29
N LEU A 98 9.02 19.92 -2.54
CA LEU A 98 9.37 19.47 -3.89
C LEU A 98 8.26 18.64 -4.54
N GLN A 99 7.63 17.73 -3.79
CA GLN A 99 6.49 16.92 -4.26
C GLN A 99 5.24 17.75 -4.58
N ALA A 100 5.03 18.87 -3.87
CA ALA A 100 3.86 19.74 -4.01
C ALA A 100 4.02 20.87 -5.03
N GLN A 101 5.23 21.14 -5.53
CA GLN A 101 5.43 22.12 -6.59
C GLN A 101 4.70 21.68 -7.87
N PRO A 102 3.83 22.52 -8.46
CA PRO A 102 3.13 22.17 -9.67
C PRO A 102 4.13 22.02 -10.83
N ARG A 103 4.41 20.77 -11.23
CA ARG A 103 5.23 20.47 -12.41
C ARG A 103 4.62 21.20 -13.61
N ARG A 104 5.35 22.19 -14.13
CA ARG A 104 4.96 22.90 -15.36
C ARG A 104 4.89 21.86 -16.48
N TRP A 105 3.70 21.72 -17.07
CA TRP A 105 3.50 20.81 -18.19
C TRP A 105 4.38 21.25 -19.37
N PRO A 106 4.97 20.33 -20.16
CA PRO A 106 5.69 20.69 -21.36
C PRO A 106 4.85 21.60 -22.27
N VAL A 107 5.44 22.69 -22.73
CA VAL A 107 4.85 23.47 -23.84
C VAL A 107 4.94 22.58 -25.08
N LEU A 108 3.80 22.34 -25.73
CA LEU A 108 3.79 21.56 -26.97
C LEU A 108 4.56 22.34 -28.07
N PRO A 109 5.41 21.66 -28.87
CA PRO A 109 5.99 22.26 -30.06
C PRO A 109 4.93 22.80 -31.02
N ALA A 110 5.29 23.81 -31.83
CA ALA A 110 4.36 24.45 -32.78
C ALA A 110 3.92 23.49 -33.91
N ASP A 111 4.71 22.45 -34.15
CA ASP A 111 4.51 21.34 -35.09
C ASP A 111 3.80 20.12 -34.46
N TRP A 112 3.24 20.24 -33.25
CA TRP A 112 2.49 19.15 -32.61
C TRP A 112 1.33 18.65 -33.50
N PRO A 113 1.24 17.35 -33.83
CA PRO A 113 0.25 16.88 -34.81
C PRO A 113 -1.19 17.08 -34.34
N ALA A 114 -2.02 17.70 -35.17
CA ALA A 114 -3.45 17.91 -34.89
C ALA A 114 -4.25 16.60 -34.73
N THR A 115 -3.70 15.46 -35.16
CA THR A 115 -4.25 14.11 -34.97
C THR A 115 -3.94 13.51 -33.60
N VAL A 116 -2.99 14.07 -32.84
CA VAL A 116 -2.62 13.60 -31.50
C VAL A 116 -3.27 14.54 -30.48
N PRO A 117 -4.25 14.06 -29.66
CA PRO A 117 -4.92 14.91 -28.69
C PRO A 117 -3.93 15.62 -27.77
N ALA A 118 -4.02 16.95 -27.72
CA ALA A 118 -3.24 17.74 -26.77
C ALA A 118 -3.57 17.26 -25.35
N PRO A 119 -2.58 16.96 -24.49
CA PRO A 119 -2.81 16.49 -23.13
C PRO A 119 -3.66 17.51 -22.36
N GLN A 120 -4.90 17.11 -22.06
CA GLN A 120 -5.89 17.98 -21.46
C GLN A 120 -5.45 18.37 -20.04
N ARG A 121 -5.38 19.68 -19.77
CA ARG A 121 -5.41 20.14 -18.38
C ARG A 121 -6.74 19.69 -17.77
N ALA A 122 -6.68 19.06 -16.60
CA ALA A 122 -7.83 18.93 -15.73
C ALA A 122 -8.20 20.32 -15.19
N GLU A 123 -8.86 21.13 -16.02
CA GLU A 123 -9.41 22.41 -15.61
C GLU A 123 -10.42 22.16 -14.50
N ARG A 124 -10.13 22.68 -13.32
CA ARG A 124 -11.12 22.74 -12.24
C ARG A 124 -12.18 23.72 -12.66
N VAL A 125 -13.26 23.21 -13.25
CA VAL A 125 -14.48 23.97 -13.56
C VAL A 125 -14.97 24.62 -12.26
N THR A 126 -14.61 25.89 -12.06
CA THR A 126 -15.07 26.71 -10.93
C THR A 126 -16.47 27.23 -11.22
N GLY A 127 -17.40 26.29 -11.35
CA GLY A 127 -18.81 26.54 -11.67
C GLY A 127 -19.64 25.29 -11.39
N ARG A 128 -20.71 25.46 -10.63
CA ARG A 128 -21.71 24.42 -10.39
C ARG A 128 -22.50 24.20 -11.68
N GLN A 129 -22.02 23.31 -12.55
CA GLN A 129 -22.74 22.96 -13.78
C GLN A 129 -24.05 22.24 -13.44
N THR A 130 -25.14 23.00 -13.33
CA THR A 130 -26.50 22.48 -13.51
C THR A 130 -26.61 22.00 -14.95
N LEU A 131 -26.94 20.72 -15.14
CA LEU A 131 -27.06 20.10 -16.46
C LEU A 131 -28.03 20.89 -17.35
N PRO A 132 -27.73 21.11 -18.65
CA PRO A 132 -28.69 21.68 -19.57
C PRO A 132 -29.90 20.74 -19.74
N ALA A 133 -31.09 21.33 -19.87
CA ALA A 133 -32.32 20.57 -20.05
C ALA A 133 -32.28 19.73 -21.35
N ALA A 134 -32.72 18.47 -21.27
CA ALA A 134 -32.65 17.55 -22.40
C ALA A 134 -33.66 17.92 -23.50
N PRO A 135 -33.25 17.97 -24.78
CA PRO A 135 -34.19 18.04 -25.90
C PRO A 135 -34.97 16.72 -26.06
N ALA A 136 -36.16 16.81 -26.67
CA ALA A 136 -37.08 15.68 -26.77
C ALA A 136 -36.62 14.57 -27.74
N ARG A 137 -37.18 13.36 -27.57
CA ARG A 137 -36.87 12.17 -28.38
C ARG A 137 -37.31 12.34 -29.84
N GLY A 138 -36.47 11.92 -30.80
CA GLY A 138 -36.87 11.81 -32.21
C GLY A 138 -35.88 11.05 -33.10
N ALA A 139 -36.40 10.01 -33.78
CA ALA A 139 -35.91 9.36 -35.00
C ALA A 139 -34.47 8.75 -35.11
N ALA A 140 -34.46 7.51 -35.58
CA ALA A 140 -33.43 6.88 -36.45
C ALA A 140 -34.19 6.38 -37.72
N PRO A 141 -33.61 5.66 -38.71
CA PRO A 141 -32.23 5.18 -38.92
C PRO A 141 -31.70 5.36 -40.38
N SER A 142 -30.58 4.71 -40.76
CA SER A 142 -30.39 4.03 -42.08
C SER A 142 -29.05 3.26 -42.14
N ARG A 143 -28.66 2.69 -43.29
CA ARG A 143 -27.65 1.60 -43.43
C ARG A 143 -26.69 1.77 -44.64
N GLY A 144 -25.50 1.17 -44.56
CA GLY A 144 -24.60 0.78 -45.66
C GLY A 144 -23.26 0.26 -45.07
N ALA A 145 -22.72 -0.94 -45.34
CA ALA A 145 -22.39 -1.68 -46.58
C ALA A 145 -20.85 -1.68 -46.81
N GLY A 146 -20.27 -2.85 -47.12
CA GLY A 146 -18.80 -3.09 -47.19
C GLY A 146 -18.18 -2.86 -48.59
N PRO A 147 -17.08 -3.56 -49.01
CA PRO A 147 -16.59 -4.88 -48.55
C PRO A 147 -15.05 -4.99 -48.31
N SER A 148 -14.53 -6.22 -48.24
CA SER A 148 -13.12 -6.64 -48.00
C SER A 148 -12.46 -7.24 -49.26
N PRO A 149 -11.12 -7.43 -49.28
CA PRO A 149 -10.60 -8.77 -49.62
C PRO A 149 -9.45 -9.30 -48.72
N ARG A 150 -8.89 -10.47 -49.09
CA ARG A 150 -7.96 -11.37 -48.35
C ARG A 150 -6.46 -11.12 -48.74
N VAL A 151 -5.41 -11.83 -48.29
CA VAL A 151 -5.01 -13.26 -48.58
C VAL A 151 -3.71 -13.68 -47.82
N ALA A 152 -3.60 -14.98 -47.45
CA ALA A 152 -2.39 -15.84 -47.18
C ALA A 152 -1.44 -15.68 -45.94
N GLY A 153 -0.81 -16.82 -45.59
CA GLY A 153 0.39 -17.00 -44.72
C GLY A 153 1.64 -17.41 -45.55
N PRO A 154 2.60 -18.28 -45.12
CA PRO A 154 2.48 -19.37 -44.13
C PRO A 154 3.72 -19.64 -43.21
N THR A 155 3.81 -20.86 -42.64
CA THR A 155 4.93 -21.68 -42.04
C THR A 155 6.40 -21.26 -42.24
N GLY A 156 7.40 -21.67 -41.42
CA GLY A 156 7.51 -22.86 -40.52
C GLY A 156 8.76 -22.86 -39.58
N ALA A 157 9.33 -24.04 -39.25
CA ALA A 157 10.19 -24.27 -38.06
C ALA A 157 11.63 -24.83 -38.32
N THR A 158 12.30 -25.36 -37.26
CA THR A 158 13.68 -25.96 -37.14
C THR A 158 14.84 -24.97 -36.84
N ALA A 159 15.96 -25.29 -36.15
CA ALA A 159 16.35 -26.40 -35.23
C ALA A 159 17.60 -26.01 -34.35
N VAL A 160 18.02 -26.91 -33.43
CA VAL A 160 19.27 -26.87 -32.59
C VAL A 160 20.29 -27.91 -33.13
N PRO A 161 21.63 -27.88 -32.83
CA PRO A 161 22.27 -28.23 -31.53
C PRO A 161 23.40 -27.20 -31.13
N THR A 162 24.56 -27.41 -30.47
CA THR A 162 25.40 -28.58 -30.05
C THR A 162 26.44 -28.20 -28.95
N GLY A 163 27.01 -29.18 -28.23
CA GLY A 163 28.24 -29.06 -27.39
C GLY A 163 27.99 -28.86 -25.88
N ALA A 164 28.37 -29.70 -24.90
CA ALA A 164 29.28 -30.85 -24.75
C ALA A 164 30.78 -30.57 -24.46
N VAL A 165 31.23 -30.86 -23.22
CA VAL A 165 32.47 -31.59 -22.79
C VAL A 165 32.41 -31.86 -21.26
N ALA A 166 33.27 -32.76 -20.73
CA ALA A 166 33.21 -33.21 -19.32
C ALA A 166 34.57 -33.59 -18.67
N SER A 167 34.61 -33.60 -17.33
CA SER A 167 35.58 -34.31 -16.46
C SER A 167 35.01 -34.36 -15.03
N SER A 168 35.06 -35.44 -14.24
CA SER A 168 36.17 -36.34 -13.81
C SER A 168 37.07 -35.67 -12.75
N ARG A 169 37.42 -36.25 -11.59
CA ARG A 169 37.51 -37.68 -11.17
C ARG A 169 37.11 -37.97 -9.69
N ALA A 170 37.18 -39.26 -9.31
CA ALA A 170 37.09 -39.88 -7.98
C ALA A 170 38.00 -39.26 -6.87
N ARG A 171 37.72 -39.29 -5.55
CA ARG A 171 37.59 -40.41 -4.54
C ARG A 171 38.93 -41.13 -4.26
N PRO A 172 39.25 -41.67 -3.04
CA PRO A 172 38.55 -41.80 -1.73
C PRO A 172 39.10 -40.83 -0.64
N GLY A 173 38.88 -40.93 0.69
CA GLY A 173 37.92 -41.70 1.54
C GLY A 173 38.54 -42.48 2.74
N ARG A 174 37.81 -42.56 3.89
CA ARG A 174 38.14 -43.18 5.22
C ARG A 174 39.19 -42.44 6.09
N SER A 175 39.18 -42.50 7.44
CA SER A 175 38.32 -43.17 8.44
C SER A 175 38.29 -42.40 9.77
N GLY A 176 37.23 -42.55 10.59
CA GLY A 176 37.18 -42.09 11.98
C GLY A 176 35.86 -42.44 12.68
N ALA A 177 35.89 -43.30 13.69
CA ALA A 177 34.75 -43.60 14.57
C ALA A 177 34.83 -42.72 15.84
N THR A 178 33.75 -42.39 16.55
CA THR A 178 32.80 -43.29 17.26
C THR A 178 31.58 -42.48 17.73
N GLY A 179 30.57 -43.13 18.34
CA GLY A 179 29.49 -42.46 19.08
C GLY A 179 28.09 -42.95 18.69
N GLY A 180 27.33 -43.42 19.67
CA GLY A 180 25.96 -43.90 19.47
C GLY A 180 24.89 -42.80 19.57
N GLY A 181 23.76 -43.00 18.90
CA GLY A 181 22.59 -42.13 18.98
C GLY A 181 21.40 -42.75 18.26
N GLY A 182 20.22 -42.73 18.87
CA GLY A 182 19.04 -43.49 18.40
C GLY A 182 18.55 -43.11 17.00
N ARG A 183 17.75 -44.01 16.39
CA ARG A 183 17.09 -43.84 15.07
C ARG A 183 16.24 -42.56 15.02
N ARG A 184 16.86 -41.43 14.65
CA ARG A 184 16.14 -40.31 14.04
C ARG A 184 15.73 -40.75 12.64
N THR A 185 14.43 -40.76 12.36
CA THR A 185 13.95 -40.79 10.98
C THR A 185 14.54 -39.58 10.26
N ALA A 186 15.31 -39.83 9.20
CA ALA A 186 15.97 -38.76 8.47
C ALA A 186 14.91 -37.87 7.83
N ALA A 187 14.72 -36.66 8.37
CA ALA A 187 13.81 -35.68 7.80
C ALA A 187 14.23 -35.44 6.35
N ARG A 188 13.32 -35.75 5.40
CA ARG A 188 13.60 -35.65 3.97
C ARG A 188 14.07 -34.20 3.69
N PRO A 189 15.23 -34.00 3.04
CA PRO A 189 15.75 -32.65 2.84
C PRO A 189 14.67 -31.78 2.17
N PRO A 190 14.45 -30.54 2.63
CA PRO A 190 13.39 -29.70 2.10
C PRO A 190 13.65 -29.49 0.62
N VAL A 191 12.68 -29.90 -0.22
CA VAL A 191 12.74 -29.65 -1.66
C VAL A 191 12.85 -28.14 -1.85
N PRO A 192 13.84 -27.62 -2.58
CA PRO A 192 13.99 -26.17 -2.78
C PRO A 192 12.73 -25.62 -3.44
N ARG A 193 11.98 -24.81 -2.70
CA ARG A 193 10.73 -24.21 -3.16
C ARG A 193 11.06 -23.05 -4.09
N THR A 194 10.96 -23.31 -5.40
CA THR A 194 11.12 -22.28 -6.43
C THR A 194 9.97 -21.28 -6.32
N ILE A 195 10.27 -20.07 -5.83
CA ILE A 195 9.30 -18.97 -5.78
C ILE A 195 8.85 -18.62 -7.21
N CYS A 196 7.56 -18.40 -7.40
CA CYS A 196 6.99 -18.06 -8.70
C CYS A 196 7.61 -16.76 -9.27
N PRO A 197 8.25 -16.78 -10.46
CA PRO A 197 8.90 -15.61 -11.05
C PRO A 197 7.92 -14.62 -11.69
N LYS A 198 6.62 -14.91 -11.68
CA LYS A 198 5.57 -14.09 -12.31
C LYS A 198 5.12 -12.91 -11.45
N THR A 199 5.35 -12.93 -10.14
CA THR A 199 5.00 -11.82 -9.24
C THR A 199 5.83 -10.57 -9.60
N PRO A 200 5.20 -9.43 -9.95
CA PRO A 200 5.94 -8.21 -10.29
C PRO A 200 6.78 -7.69 -9.11
N ARG A 201 7.89 -7.01 -9.41
CA ARG A 201 8.78 -6.40 -8.42
C ARG A 201 8.19 -5.09 -7.84
N LEU A 202 7.12 -5.22 -7.08
CA LEU A 202 6.42 -4.12 -6.41
C LEU A 202 6.88 -3.94 -4.96
N PRO A 203 6.67 -2.74 -4.36
CA PRO A 203 6.84 -2.48 -2.93
C PRO A 203 5.99 -3.41 -2.06
N SER A 204 6.41 -3.63 -0.82
CA SER A 204 5.63 -4.44 0.12
C SER A 204 4.27 -3.82 0.40
N GLY A 205 3.24 -4.66 0.50
CA GLY A 205 1.86 -4.25 0.65
C GLY A 205 1.23 -3.65 -0.61
N GLU A 206 1.93 -3.51 -1.72
CA GLU A 206 1.31 -2.95 -2.92
C GLU A 206 0.34 -3.94 -3.58
N SER A 207 -0.84 -3.45 -3.97
CA SER A 207 -1.86 -4.24 -4.65
C SER A 207 -1.79 -4.10 -6.17
N PHE A 208 -2.17 -5.16 -6.89
CA PHE A 208 -2.07 -5.22 -8.35
C PHE A 208 -3.02 -6.28 -8.95
N PRO A 209 -3.34 -6.22 -10.25
CA PRO A 209 -3.92 -7.34 -10.98
C PRO A 209 -2.85 -8.42 -11.21
N SER A 210 -3.00 -9.60 -10.59
CA SER A 210 -2.05 -10.71 -10.76
C SER A 210 -2.45 -11.69 -11.86
N VAL A 211 -1.46 -12.09 -12.66
CA VAL A 211 -1.54 -13.20 -13.64
C VAL A 211 -1.45 -14.59 -13.00
N CYS A 212 -1.34 -14.66 -11.67
CA CYS A 212 -1.30 -15.89 -10.87
C CYS A 212 -2.46 -16.04 -9.90
N ALA A 213 -3.25 -14.98 -9.67
CA ALA A 213 -4.49 -15.11 -8.92
C ALA A 213 -5.43 -16.13 -9.61
N PRO A 214 -6.14 -16.97 -8.85
CA PRO A 214 -7.26 -17.73 -9.38
C PRO A 214 -8.28 -16.82 -10.07
N ALA A 215 -8.97 -17.32 -11.09
CA ALA A 215 -10.18 -16.67 -11.56
C ALA A 215 -11.21 -16.65 -10.42
N THR A 216 -11.91 -15.53 -10.23
CA THR A 216 -13.01 -15.39 -9.25
C THR A 216 -13.99 -16.54 -9.41
N ALA A 217 -14.12 -17.37 -8.38
CA ALA A 217 -14.57 -18.76 -8.53
C ALA A 217 -16.08 -18.93 -8.29
N SER A 218 -16.69 -18.00 -7.55
CA SER A 218 -18.09 -18.03 -7.15
C SER A 218 -18.89 -16.88 -7.72
N ALA A 219 -20.13 -17.17 -8.12
CA ALA A 219 -21.13 -16.14 -8.43
C ALA A 219 -21.38 -15.18 -7.24
N VAL A 220 -21.13 -15.66 -6.01
CA VAL A 220 -21.32 -14.88 -4.77
C VAL A 220 -20.21 -13.82 -4.59
N GLU A 221 -18.98 -14.11 -5.03
CA GLU A 221 -17.89 -13.12 -5.08
C GLU A 221 -18.25 -11.99 -6.07
N ALA A 222 -18.82 -12.36 -7.22
CA ALA A 222 -19.26 -11.41 -8.24
C ALA A 222 -20.46 -10.56 -7.77
N GLU A 223 -21.43 -11.15 -7.06
CA GLU A 223 -22.56 -10.44 -6.44
C GLU A 223 -22.09 -9.43 -5.40
N LEU A 224 -21.22 -9.84 -4.47
CA LEU A 224 -20.63 -8.96 -3.46
C LEU A 224 -19.83 -7.82 -4.11
N ARG A 225 -19.04 -8.12 -5.14
CA ARG A 225 -18.25 -7.15 -5.91
C ARG A 225 -19.13 -6.14 -6.63
N ALA A 226 -20.23 -6.58 -7.26
CA ALA A 226 -21.19 -5.69 -7.89
C ALA A 226 -21.88 -4.78 -6.87
N ALA A 227 -22.35 -5.34 -5.74
CA ALA A 227 -22.97 -4.55 -4.67
C ALA A 227 -22.01 -3.51 -4.06
N LEU A 228 -20.72 -3.82 -3.92
CA LEU A 228 -19.71 -2.83 -3.49
C LEU A 228 -19.43 -1.78 -4.58
N GLN A 229 -19.45 -2.15 -5.86
CA GLN A 229 -19.32 -1.20 -6.98
C GLN A 229 -20.50 -0.24 -7.09
N GLU A 230 -21.73 -0.68 -6.77
CA GLU A 230 -22.92 0.18 -6.67
C GLU A 230 -22.82 1.18 -5.51
N ARG A 231 -22.17 0.79 -4.40
CA ARG A 231 -21.97 1.67 -3.23
C ARG A 231 -20.78 2.62 -3.37
N PHE A 232 -19.72 2.22 -4.06
CA PHE A 232 -18.42 2.92 -3.99
C PHE A 232 -17.73 3.16 -5.34
N ALA A 233 -17.00 4.27 -5.42
CA ALA A 233 -16.03 4.62 -6.46
C ALA A 233 -14.60 4.21 -6.06
N LEU A 234 -14.41 2.93 -5.73
CA LEU A 234 -13.13 2.31 -5.40
C LEU A 234 -12.53 1.55 -6.60
N THR A 235 -11.26 1.19 -6.52
CA THR A 235 -10.57 0.31 -7.47
C THR A 235 -10.90 -1.15 -7.16
N PHE A 236 -11.28 -1.93 -8.19
CA PHE A 236 -11.73 -3.33 -8.04
C PHE A 236 -11.04 -4.34 -8.97
N ASP A 237 -10.26 -3.91 -9.97
CA ASP A 237 -9.56 -4.81 -10.90
C ASP A 237 -8.29 -5.46 -10.29
N HIS A 238 -7.85 -4.98 -9.14
CA HIS A 238 -6.78 -5.58 -8.35
C HIS A 238 -7.20 -6.93 -7.74
N THR A 239 -6.33 -7.93 -7.83
CA THR A 239 -6.58 -9.32 -7.39
C THR A 239 -5.50 -9.87 -6.45
N ALA A 240 -4.43 -9.12 -6.21
CA ALA A 240 -3.33 -9.54 -5.35
C ALA A 240 -2.77 -8.41 -4.49
N ILE A 241 -2.12 -8.80 -3.39
CA ILE A 241 -1.35 -7.93 -2.48
C ILE A 241 0.06 -8.51 -2.34
N ARG A 242 1.09 -7.68 -2.54
CA ARG A 242 2.52 -8.04 -2.47
C ARG A 242 2.97 -8.27 -1.01
N LEU A 243 3.61 -9.40 -0.72
CA LEU A 243 4.02 -9.81 0.64
C LEU A 243 5.55 -9.76 0.88
N ASP A 244 6.00 -9.40 2.08
CA ASP A 244 7.42 -9.47 2.46
C ASP A 244 8.02 -10.88 2.37
N ARG A 245 7.21 -11.90 2.69
CA ARG A 245 7.64 -13.29 2.85
C ARG A 245 6.80 -14.24 2.00
N PRO A 246 7.37 -15.35 1.50
CA PRO A 246 6.61 -16.34 0.74
C PRO A 246 5.41 -16.92 1.50
N PHE A 247 4.27 -16.91 0.83
CA PHE A 247 3.07 -17.65 1.20
C PHE A 247 2.89 -18.78 0.19
N PHE A 248 3.03 -20.02 0.67
CA PHE A 248 3.36 -21.17 -0.17
C PHE A 248 4.55 -20.86 -1.09
N ASP A 249 4.35 -20.94 -2.41
CA ASP A 249 5.38 -20.80 -3.44
C ASP A 249 5.28 -19.44 -4.17
N HIS A 250 4.49 -18.51 -3.64
CA HIS A 250 4.26 -17.15 -4.14
C HIS A 250 4.68 -16.08 -3.11
N VAL A 251 4.94 -14.85 -3.56
CA VAL A 251 5.23 -13.69 -2.69
C VAL A 251 4.14 -12.61 -2.79
N GLU A 252 2.91 -13.10 -2.92
CA GLU A 252 1.66 -12.36 -3.04
C GLU A 252 0.53 -13.14 -2.33
N ALA A 253 -0.50 -12.44 -1.85
CA ALA A 253 -1.75 -13.01 -1.37
C ALA A 253 -2.89 -12.68 -2.33
N TRP A 254 -3.89 -13.56 -2.42
CA TRP A 254 -5.10 -13.39 -3.23
C TRP A 254 -6.35 -13.37 -2.33
N PRO A 255 -6.85 -12.18 -1.93
CA PRO A 255 -8.19 -12.02 -1.38
C PRO A 255 -9.25 -12.02 -2.49
N ASP A 256 -10.48 -12.35 -2.15
CA ASP A 256 -11.59 -12.44 -3.13
C ASP A 256 -12.01 -11.05 -3.62
N ILE A 257 -11.88 -10.03 -2.77
CA ILE A 257 -11.94 -8.62 -3.14
C ILE A 257 -10.81 -7.85 -2.45
N VAL A 258 -10.05 -7.10 -3.24
CA VAL A 258 -9.03 -6.15 -2.77
C VAL A 258 -9.61 -4.74 -2.89
N LEU A 259 -9.53 -3.94 -1.82
CA LEU A 259 -9.91 -2.52 -1.81
C LEU A 259 -8.66 -1.65 -1.56
N PRO A 260 -7.94 -1.22 -2.62
CA PRO A 260 -6.63 -0.56 -2.52
C PRO A 260 -6.62 0.72 -1.70
N GLU A 261 -7.59 1.59 -1.90
CA GLU A 261 -7.67 2.91 -1.25
C GLU A 261 -7.95 2.76 0.24
N LEU A 262 -8.79 1.79 0.62
CA LEU A 262 -9.08 1.48 2.01
C LEU A 262 -7.99 0.63 2.67
N ARG A 263 -7.05 0.04 1.91
CA ARG A 263 -6.11 -0.99 2.41
C ARG A 263 -6.84 -2.09 3.20
N VAL A 264 -7.94 -2.61 2.62
CA VAL A 264 -8.72 -3.73 3.17
C VAL A 264 -8.78 -4.87 2.17
N ALA A 265 -8.49 -6.08 2.64
CA ALA A 265 -8.71 -7.33 1.96
C ALA A 265 -10.01 -7.96 2.49
N ILE A 266 -10.88 -8.41 1.59
CA ILE A 266 -12.12 -9.11 1.94
C ILE A 266 -12.02 -10.56 1.46
N GLU A 267 -12.41 -11.48 2.34
CA GLU A 267 -12.50 -12.91 2.06
C GLU A 267 -13.96 -13.36 2.26
N TYR A 268 -14.50 -14.21 1.39
CA TYR A 268 -15.82 -14.81 1.53
C TYR A 268 -15.68 -16.31 1.83
N ASP A 269 -15.70 -16.65 3.11
CA ASP A 269 -15.51 -18.01 3.58
C ASP A 269 -16.86 -18.75 3.69
N SER A 270 -16.95 -19.91 3.05
CA SER A 270 -18.11 -20.82 3.18
C SER A 270 -17.66 -22.21 3.60
N THR A 271 -18.57 -22.99 4.21
CA THR A 271 -18.28 -24.38 4.60
C THR A 271 -18.04 -25.32 3.41
N GLY A 272 -18.22 -24.84 2.17
CA GLY A 272 -18.12 -25.62 0.95
C GLY A 272 -19.24 -26.61 0.76
N ARG A 273 -19.19 -27.34 -0.37
CA ARG A 273 -20.17 -28.40 -0.69
C ARG A 273 -20.06 -29.64 0.22
N HIS A 274 -18.99 -29.74 1.00
CA HIS A 274 -18.65 -30.92 1.80
C HIS A 274 -18.41 -30.64 3.29
N GLY A 275 -18.60 -29.40 3.78
CA GLY A 275 -18.49 -29.07 5.22
C GLY A 275 -17.07 -29.07 5.80
N LEU A 276 -16.03 -29.13 4.95
CA LEU A 276 -14.62 -29.29 5.34
C LEU A 276 -13.72 -28.13 4.93
N GLU A 277 -14.28 -27.05 4.38
CA GLU A 277 -13.55 -25.81 4.09
C GLU A 277 -13.47 -24.94 5.36
N HIS A 278 -12.33 -24.28 5.56
CA HIS A 278 -11.98 -23.44 6.75
C HIS A 278 -12.03 -24.09 8.14
N VAL A 279 -12.17 -25.42 8.24
CA VAL A 279 -12.07 -26.18 9.51
C VAL A 279 -10.67 -26.78 9.68
N GLY A 280 -10.18 -26.84 10.92
CA GLY A 280 -8.93 -27.54 11.27
C GLY A 280 -7.67 -26.91 10.63
N PRO A 281 -6.75 -27.70 10.02
CA PRO A 281 -5.50 -27.19 9.45
C PRO A 281 -5.65 -26.10 8.38
N ARG A 282 -6.84 -25.99 7.75
CA ARG A 282 -7.17 -24.89 6.83
C ARG A 282 -7.31 -23.56 7.59
N GLN A 283 -7.90 -23.56 8.78
CA GLN A 283 -8.01 -22.38 9.65
C GLN A 283 -6.63 -21.84 10.10
N GLU A 284 -5.64 -22.71 10.29
CA GLU A 284 -4.27 -22.29 10.60
C GLU A 284 -3.57 -21.65 9.39
N THR A 285 -3.90 -22.13 8.19
CA THR A 285 -3.45 -21.56 6.91
C THR A 285 -4.08 -20.19 6.70
N ASP A 286 -5.38 -20.03 6.94
CA ASP A 286 -6.10 -18.75 6.90
C ASP A 286 -5.47 -17.76 7.88
N ARG A 287 -5.30 -18.14 9.16
CA ARG A 287 -4.59 -17.30 10.17
C ARG A 287 -3.16 -16.95 9.77
N ARG A 288 -2.49 -17.75 8.94
CA ARG A 288 -1.17 -17.41 8.38
C ARG A 288 -1.29 -16.43 7.20
N LYS A 289 -2.27 -16.58 6.30
CA LYS A 289 -2.58 -15.63 5.22
C LYS A 289 -2.88 -14.25 5.82
N ASP A 290 -3.79 -14.21 6.78
CA ASP A 290 -4.21 -13.04 7.53
C ASP A 290 -3.04 -12.29 8.18
N ARG A 291 -2.15 -13.00 8.89
CA ARG A 291 -0.95 -12.39 9.50
C ARG A 291 0.04 -11.88 8.46
N ALA A 292 0.16 -12.53 7.30
CA ALA A 292 1.04 -12.06 6.23
C ALA A 292 0.50 -10.79 5.55
N VAL A 293 -0.82 -10.71 5.34
CA VAL A 293 -1.50 -9.52 4.79
C VAL A 293 -1.47 -8.37 5.81
N ARG A 294 -1.75 -8.63 7.09
CA ARG A 294 -1.67 -7.62 8.17
C ARG A 294 -0.25 -7.09 8.39
N ALA A 295 0.78 -7.94 8.24
CA ALA A 295 2.17 -7.52 8.37
C ALA A 295 2.60 -6.48 7.31
N VAL A 296 1.91 -6.42 6.15
CA VAL A 296 2.21 -5.47 5.07
C VAL A 296 1.21 -4.29 5.02
N GLY A 297 0.58 -3.96 6.15
CA GLY A 297 -0.20 -2.73 6.33
C GLY A 297 -1.66 -2.78 5.88
N TRP A 298 -2.22 -3.97 5.68
CA TRP A 298 -3.63 -4.16 5.31
C TRP A 298 -4.46 -4.67 6.49
N GLU A 299 -5.77 -4.40 6.48
CA GLU A 299 -6.71 -5.12 7.34
C GLU A 299 -7.40 -6.24 6.56
N VAL A 300 -7.80 -7.32 7.25
CA VAL A 300 -8.55 -8.43 6.64
C VAL A 300 -9.93 -8.51 7.31
N VAL A 301 -10.98 -8.45 6.49
CA VAL A 301 -12.38 -8.56 6.91
C VAL A 301 -12.98 -9.81 6.27
N ARG A 302 -13.31 -10.83 7.06
CA ARG A 302 -13.85 -12.09 6.53
C ARG A 302 -15.36 -12.18 6.68
N ILE A 303 -16.06 -12.49 5.60
CA ILE A 303 -17.49 -12.81 5.62
C ILE A 303 -17.60 -14.32 5.84
N ARG A 304 -17.94 -14.72 7.07
CA ARG A 304 -17.98 -16.10 7.55
C ARG A 304 -19.39 -16.65 7.44
N THR A 305 -19.59 -17.67 6.60
CA THR A 305 -20.91 -18.28 6.37
C THR A 305 -20.99 -19.72 6.87
N GLY A 306 -22.22 -20.24 7.05
CA GLY A 306 -22.45 -21.63 7.44
C GLY A 306 -22.09 -21.98 8.90
N ARG A 307 -22.18 -21.03 9.83
CA ARG A 307 -21.75 -21.14 11.25
C ARG A 307 -20.23 -21.30 11.45
N LEU A 308 -19.41 -20.88 10.48
CA LEU A 308 -17.98 -20.68 10.72
C LEU A 308 -17.79 -19.52 11.72
N PRO A 309 -17.01 -19.69 12.81
CA PRO A 309 -16.77 -18.63 13.77
C PRO A 309 -15.79 -17.57 13.23
N ALA A 310 -15.91 -16.34 13.74
CA ALA A 310 -14.97 -15.25 13.51
C ALA A 310 -13.53 -15.63 13.90
N LEU A 311 -12.55 -15.19 13.09
CA LEU A 311 -11.12 -15.28 13.39
C LEU A 311 -10.49 -13.93 13.76
N GLY A 312 -11.04 -12.83 13.24
CA GLY A 312 -10.65 -11.45 13.53
C GLY A 312 -11.79 -10.62 14.15
N PRO A 313 -11.48 -9.46 14.77
CA PRO A 313 -12.46 -8.59 15.44
C PRO A 313 -13.41 -7.85 14.49
N TYR A 314 -13.20 -7.99 13.17
CA TYR A 314 -13.97 -7.35 12.11
C TYR A 314 -14.68 -8.37 11.21
N ASP A 315 -14.63 -9.66 11.53
CA ASP A 315 -15.26 -10.71 10.73
C ASP A 315 -16.79 -10.69 10.91
N LEU A 316 -17.52 -10.98 9.83
CA LEU A 316 -18.98 -10.93 9.77
C LEU A 316 -19.54 -12.36 9.69
N GLU A 317 -20.10 -12.85 10.81
CA GLU A 317 -20.84 -14.10 10.85
C GLU A 317 -22.26 -13.90 10.27
N VAL A 318 -22.53 -14.45 9.08
CA VAL A 318 -23.78 -14.25 8.33
C VAL A 318 -24.29 -15.51 7.64
N SER A 319 -25.55 -15.53 7.24
CA SER A 319 -26.14 -16.64 6.48
C SER A 319 -25.76 -16.66 5.00
N GLY A 320 -25.27 -15.54 4.45
CA GLY A 320 -24.91 -15.37 3.05
C GLY A 320 -24.80 -13.88 2.68
N ILE A 321 -24.63 -13.59 1.40
CA ILE A 321 -24.73 -12.22 0.87
C ILE A 321 -26.19 -11.77 0.86
N SER A 322 -26.39 -10.51 1.22
CA SER A 322 -27.68 -9.82 1.25
C SER A 322 -27.42 -8.32 1.34
N ARG A 323 -28.42 -7.48 1.07
CA ARG A 323 -28.32 -6.02 1.30
C ARG A 323 -27.90 -5.69 2.74
N ARG A 324 -28.42 -6.41 3.74
CA ARG A 324 -28.03 -6.25 5.15
C ARG A 324 -26.57 -6.63 5.38
N THR A 325 -26.08 -7.70 4.75
CA THR A 325 -24.68 -8.13 4.81
C THR A 325 -23.75 -7.05 4.24
N VAL A 326 -24.13 -6.43 3.13
CA VAL A 326 -23.38 -5.33 2.50
C VAL A 326 -23.41 -4.07 3.37
N ASP A 327 -24.57 -3.71 3.92
CA ASP A 327 -24.69 -2.55 4.81
C ASP A 327 -23.86 -2.75 6.11
N GLN A 328 -23.85 -3.96 6.69
CA GLN A 328 -22.96 -4.31 7.81
C GLN A 328 -21.47 -4.24 7.43
N LEU A 329 -21.10 -4.67 6.21
CA LEU A 329 -19.74 -4.54 5.70
C LEU A 329 -19.31 -3.09 5.52
N VAL A 330 -20.20 -2.20 5.07
CA VAL A 330 -19.94 -0.75 5.01
C VAL A 330 -19.62 -0.20 6.40
N ASP A 331 -20.42 -0.54 7.42
CA ASP A 331 -20.16 -0.08 8.80
C ASP A 331 -18.90 -0.71 9.43
N THR A 332 -18.55 -1.93 9.05
CA THR A 332 -17.24 -2.54 9.38
C THR A 332 -16.09 -1.77 8.73
N LEU A 333 -16.17 -1.43 7.43
CA LEU A 333 -15.16 -0.61 6.76
C LEU A 333 -15.02 0.76 7.44
N ARG A 334 -16.13 1.41 7.79
CA ARG A 334 -16.16 2.68 8.55
C ARG A 334 -15.51 2.53 9.92
N THR A 335 -15.63 1.39 10.58
CA THR A 335 -14.96 1.08 11.85
C THR A 335 -13.45 0.89 11.66
N VAL A 336 -13.04 0.24 10.57
CA VAL A 336 -11.63 -0.10 10.26
C VAL A 336 -10.81 1.08 9.73
N ARG A 337 -11.43 2.07 9.07
CA ARG A 337 -10.74 3.24 8.47
C ARG A 337 -11.31 4.62 8.84
N GLY A 338 -12.35 4.67 9.65
CA GLY A 338 -13.07 5.88 10.00
C GLY A 338 -14.12 6.28 8.93
N PRO A 339 -15.32 6.73 9.34
CA PRO A 339 -16.41 7.00 8.39
C PRO A 339 -16.06 8.06 7.35
N LEU A 340 -15.44 9.16 7.77
CA LEU A 340 -15.02 10.26 6.88
C LEU A 340 -14.12 9.81 5.71
N PHE A 341 -13.34 8.73 5.88
CA PHE A 341 -12.48 8.22 4.81
C PHE A 341 -13.23 7.25 3.87
N VAL A 342 -14.09 6.39 4.41
CA VAL A 342 -14.90 5.44 3.63
C VAL A 342 -16.01 6.15 2.85
N ASP A 343 -16.73 7.06 3.50
CA ASP A 343 -17.84 7.83 2.90
C ASP A 343 -17.35 8.78 1.79
N ALA A 344 -16.06 9.16 1.78
CA ALA A 344 -15.45 9.95 0.71
C ALA A 344 -15.35 9.19 -0.63
N TYR A 345 -15.51 7.86 -0.62
CA TYR A 345 -15.60 7.03 -1.83
C TYR A 345 -17.04 6.59 -2.16
N GLY A 346 -18.05 7.06 -1.41
CA GLY A 346 -19.46 6.75 -1.67
C GLY A 346 -19.97 7.31 -3.00
N ARG A 347 -21.04 6.70 -3.54
CA ARG A 347 -21.79 7.17 -4.72
C ARG A 347 -23.09 7.88 -4.36
#